data_AF-A0A7J2U0N8-F1
#
_entry.id   AF-A0A7J2U0N8-F1
#
_cell.length_a   1.000
_cell.length_b   1.000
_cell.length_c   1.000
_cell.angle_alpha   90.00
_cell.angle_beta   90.00
_cell.angle_gamma   90.00
#
_symmetry.space_group_name_H-M   'P 1'
#
loop_
_entity.id
_entity.type
_entity.pdbx_description
1 polymer ?
#
loop_
_entity_poly.entity_id
_entity_poly.type
_entity_poly.pdbx_seq_one_letter_code
_entity_poly.pdbx_strand_id
1 'polypeptide(L)'
;MRESCPDGFNLVIEGLARFCAPDENLYRRPDGTYEPSLAPVFYNPEMVENRDITMSLLKAILISWGKEFNFLDPMAATGVRGIRFALEVANQSGKDVNLFMGDISSIAVELMKHNLRVSGVDSIHNISIQVNHMEANEQMYHLRRSGVALNYIDIDPFGTPAPYIHAALQSVNNGGIVGITATDIAVLEGKYPNTLFRRYGVRGVKSLISKEVAIRVLLSFVLRAAAIYDRYVDPLLSYHIKHYVRVFVKVFDGALKSSIYLDKCIGKMWHCPNCSFSYFEKLDYTSQKEMKCPLCGGDMTIISPLWICDLVDAKYVKETLNIVEKMPWLAKSSLNLITMLSNTITSAPVIRMTYLARRFKMSTPPRNRVIECIKSYGYEATLNMCYNDGINTNAPTDIVTICISKRGSAST
;
A
#
# COMPACT_ATOMS: atom_id res chain seq x y z
N MET A 1 -23.77 -27.63 15.47
CA MET A 1 -24.15 -26.32 16.05
C MET A 1 -23.00 -25.37 15.77
N ARG A 2 -23.26 -24.17 15.25
CA ARG A 2 -22.19 -23.17 15.06
C ARG A 2 -21.78 -22.65 16.44
N GLU A 3 -20.48 -22.58 16.72
CA GLU A 3 -19.98 -22.06 18.00
C GLU A 3 -20.42 -20.59 18.17
N SER A 4 -20.82 -20.21 19.39
CA SER A 4 -21.13 -18.82 19.75
C SER A 4 -19.86 -18.04 20.03
N CYS A 5 -19.88 -16.72 19.81
CA CYS A 5 -18.73 -15.87 20.15
C CYS A 5 -18.46 -15.86 21.67
N PRO A 6 -17.19 -15.76 22.10
CA PRO A 6 -16.85 -15.59 23.51
C PRO A 6 -17.35 -14.25 24.06
N ASP A 7 -17.43 -14.15 25.39
CA ASP A 7 -17.84 -12.92 26.08
C ASP A 7 -16.94 -11.73 25.67
N GLY A 8 -17.57 -10.59 25.38
CA GLY A 8 -16.88 -9.39 24.89
C GLY A 8 -16.57 -9.38 23.39
N PHE A 9 -17.01 -10.41 22.65
CA PHE A 9 -16.90 -10.51 21.19
C PHE A 9 -18.27 -10.68 20.54
N ASN A 10 -18.44 -10.07 19.37
CA ASN A 10 -19.63 -10.15 18.55
C ASN A 10 -19.34 -10.84 17.21
N LEU A 11 -20.35 -11.50 16.66
CA LEU A 11 -20.25 -12.07 15.32
C LEU A 11 -20.27 -10.95 14.27
N VAL A 12 -19.21 -10.89 13.47
CA VAL A 12 -19.04 -9.95 12.36
C VAL A 12 -19.01 -10.70 11.03
N ILE A 13 -19.51 -10.04 9.99
CA ILE A 13 -19.43 -10.52 8.61
C ILE A 13 -18.61 -9.54 7.81
N GLU A 14 -17.55 -10.01 7.17
CA GLU A 14 -16.72 -9.23 6.26
C GLU A 14 -16.40 -10.05 5.01
N GLY A 15 -16.85 -9.59 3.85
CA GLY A 15 -16.81 -10.39 2.63
C GLY A 15 -17.59 -11.70 2.82
N LEU A 16 -16.91 -12.84 2.60
CA LEU A 16 -17.50 -14.16 2.88
C LEU A 16 -17.19 -14.67 4.30
N ALA A 17 -16.31 -14.00 5.04
CA ALA A 17 -15.89 -14.43 6.37
C ALA A 17 -16.96 -14.14 7.43
N ARG A 18 -17.18 -15.12 8.31
CA ARG A 18 -18.00 -14.98 9.53
C ARG A 18 -17.12 -15.31 10.72
N PHE A 19 -16.85 -14.34 11.56
CA PHE A 19 -15.86 -14.48 12.64
C PHE A 19 -16.26 -13.61 13.83
N CYS A 20 -15.73 -13.94 15.00
CA CYS A 20 -15.91 -13.15 16.21
C CYS A 20 -14.83 -12.07 16.28
N ALA A 21 -15.28 -10.83 16.50
CA ALA A 21 -14.44 -9.66 16.69
C ALA A 21 -14.84 -8.96 18.00
N PRO A 22 -13.96 -8.19 18.64
CA PRO A 22 -14.31 -7.47 19.86
C PRO A 22 -15.58 -6.63 19.68
N ASP A 23 -16.43 -6.60 20.69
CA ASP A 23 -17.59 -5.70 20.69
C ASP A 23 -17.11 -4.24 20.70
N GLU A 24 -17.30 -3.55 19.58
CA GLU A 24 -16.89 -2.15 19.42
C GLU A 24 -17.43 -1.25 20.53
N ASN A 25 -18.62 -1.53 21.07
CA ASN A 25 -19.26 -0.71 22.10
C ASN A 25 -18.48 -0.71 23.43
N LEU A 26 -17.70 -1.77 23.70
CA LEU A 26 -16.87 -1.88 24.89
C LEU A 26 -15.57 -1.06 24.79
N TYR A 27 -15.17 -0.67 23.57
CA TYR A 27 -13.89 -0.02 23.31
C TYR A 27 -14.07 1.33 22.58
N ARG A 28 -15.19 2.01 22.84
CA ARG A 28 -15.39 3.40 22.40
C ARG A 28 -14.75 4.37 23.40
N ARG A 29 -14.09 5.39 22.86
CA ARG A 29 -13.63 6.56 23.61
C ARG A 29 -14.83 7.37 24.12
N PRO A 30 -14.64 8.33 25.06
CA PRO A 30 -15.72 9.20 25.54
C PRO A 30 -16.42 10.01 24.43
N ASP A 31 -15.76 10.25 23.30
CA ASP A 31 -16.31 10.93 22.13
C ASP A 31 -17.13 10.00 21.20
N GLY A 32 -17.28 8.72 21.55
CA GLY A 32 -18.00 7.71 20.78
C GLY A 32 -17.17 7.04 19.68
N THR A 33 -15.93 7.47 19.44
CA THR A 33 -15.05 6.87 18.43
C THR A 33 -14.55 5.51 18.90
N TYR A 34 -14.71 4.47 18.08
CA TYR A 34 -14.14 3.16 18.35
C TYR A 34 -12.60 3.23 18.31
N GLU A 35 -11.94 2.70 19.34
CA GLU A 35 -10.48 2.61 19.43
C GLU A 35 -10.05 1.14 19.44
N PRO A 36 -9.75 0.56 18.26
CA PRO A 36 -9.38 -0.83 18.13
C PRO A 36 -8.16 -1.24 18.97
N SER A 37 -7.26 -0.30 19.27
CA SER A 37 -6.04 -0.59 20.05
C SER A 37 -6.30 -0.86 21.53
N LEU A 38 -7.50 -0.55 22.04
CA LEU A 38 -7.91 -0.86 23.41
C LEU A 38 -8.50 -2.27 23.55
N ALA A 39 -8.85 -2.93 22.43
CA ALA A 39 -9.45 -4.25 22.44
C ALA A 39 -8.42 -5.35 22.74
N PRO A 40 -8.82 -6.46 23.40
CA PRO A 40 -7.92 -7.57 23.74
C PRO A 40 -7.36 -8.30 22.51
N VAL A 41 -8.07 -8.24 21.39
CA VAL A 41 -7.61 -8.69 20.08
C VAL A 41 -7.98 -7.60 19.08
N PHE A 42 -7.07 -7.22 18.19
CA PHE A 42 -7.34 -6.11 17.29
C PHE A 42 -8.28 -6.49 16.14
N TYR A 43 -9.28 -5.65 15.89
CA TYR A 43 -10.04 -5.65 14.65
C TYR A 43 -10.44 -4.21 14.30
N ASN A 44 -10.13 -3.77 13.09
CA ASN A 44 -10.56 -2.47 12.59
C ASN A 44 -11.43 -2.63 11.32
N PRO A 45 -12.72 -2.22 11.36
CA PRO A 45 -13.57 -2.23 10.18
C PRO A 45 -13.14 -1.21 9.11
N GLU A 46 -12.32 -0.20 9.45
CA GLU A 46 -11.76 0.73 8.44
C GLU A 46 -10.69 0.10 7.54
N MET A 47 -10.31 -1.16 7.79
CA MET A 47 -9.34 -1.92 7.00
C MET A 47 -10.00 -2.89 6.00
N VAL A 48 -11.33 -2.80 5.78
CA VAL A 48 -12.05 -3.61 4.80
C VAL A 48 -11.47 -3.43 3.40
N GLU A 49 -11.22 -2.19 2.95
CA GLU A 49 -10.63 -1.93 1.63
C GLU A 49 -9.20 -2.49 1.49
N ASN A 50 -8.42 -2.52 2.59
CA ASN A 50 -7.10 -3.15 2.60
C ASN A 50 -7.20 -4.65 2.30
N ARG A 51 -8.11 -5.33 3.00
CA ARG A 51 -8.31 -6.78 2.86
C ARG A 51 -8.96 -7.13 1.53
N ASP A 52 -9.96 -6.36 1.07
CA ASP A 52 -10.61 -6.53 -0.24
C ASP A 52 -9.61 -6.51 -1.40
N ILE A 53 -8.72 -5.51 -1.41
CA ILE A 53 -7.71 -5.37 -2.45
C ILE A 53 -6.69 -6.51 -2.36
N THR A 54 -6.31 -6.91 -1.15
CA THR A 54 -5.43 -8.07 -0.93
C THR A 54 -6.05 -9.34 -1.52
N MET A 55 -7.33 -9.63 -1.24
CA MET A 55 -8.02 -10.81 -1.77
C MET A 55 -8.11 -10.76 -3.30
N SER A 56 -8.43 -9.60 -3.85
CA SER A 56 -8.61 -9.42 -5.29
C SER A 56 -7.29 -9.57 -6.05
N LEU A 57 -6.20 -9.00 -5.54
CA LEU A 57 -4.85 -9.17 -6.09
C LEU A 57 -4.40 -10.63 -6.03
N LEU A 58 -4.56 -11.26 -4.86
CA LEU A 58 -4.15 -12.65 -4.69
C LEU A 58 -4.93 -13.59 -5.61
N LYS A 59 -6.24 -13.37 -5.76
CA LYS A 59 -7.06 -14.15 -6.68
C LYS A 59 -6.67 -13.95 -8.14
N ALA A 60 -6.32 -12.73 -8.55
CA ALA A 60 -5.78 -12.47 -9.88
C ALA A 60 -4.48 -13.25 -10.14
N ILE A 61 -3.60 -13.30 -9.14
CA ILE A 61 -2.26 -13.89 -9.28
C ILE A 61 -2.26 -15.40 -9.11
N LEU A 62 -3.09 -15.94 -8.21
CA LEU A 62 -3.13 -17.37 -7.89
C LEU A 62 -3.50 -18.23 -9.10
N ILE A 63 -4.27 -17.68 -10.04
CA ILE A 63 -4.59 -18.30 -11.34
C ILE A 63 -3.31 -18.72 -12.08
N SER A 64 -2.26 -17.90 -12.00
CA SER A 64 -0.98 -18.13 -12.68
C SER A 64 0.06 -18.87 -11.83
N TRP A 65 -0.24 -19.18 -10.57
CA TRP A 65 0.71 -19.83 -9.67
C TRP A 65 0.78 -21.35 -9.89
N GLY A 66 1.81 -21.99 -9.33
CA GLY A 66 2.00 -23.45 -9.34
C GLY A 66 0.87 -24.24 -8.67
N LYS A 67 1.09 -25.54 -8.39
CA LYS A 67 0.07 -26.38 -7.74
C LYS A 67 -0.10 -26.05 -6.25
N GLU A 68 0.98 -25.68 -5.58
CA GLU A 68 0.99 -25.33 -4.16
C GLU A 68 1.16 -23.82 -3.94
N PHE A 69 0.52 -23.29 -2.90
CA PHE A 69 0.64 -21.89 -2.48
C PHE A 69 0.75 -21.75 -0.96
N ASN A 70 1.87 -21.20 -0.49
CA ASN A 70 2.15 -20.95 0.92
C ASN A 70 1.88 -19.47 1.26
N PHE A 71 0.85 -19.22 2.07
CA PHE A 71 0.43 -17.90 2.53
C PHE A 71 0.81 -17.73 4.00
N LEU A 72 1.42 -16.60 4.37
CA LEU A 72 1.70 -16.24 5.75
C LEU A 72 1.07 -14.89 6.14
N ASP A 73 0.31 -14.91 7.22
CA ASP A 73 -0.09 -13.73 8.00
C ASP A 73 0.49 -13.86 9.43
N PRO A 74 1.66 -13.25 9.71
CA PRO A 74 2.36 -13.40 10.98
C PRO A 74 1.84 -12.45 12.08
N MET A 75 0.81 -11.64 11.79
CA MET A 75 0.21 -10.65 12.71
C MET A 75 -1.32 -10.68 12.58
N ALA A 76 -1.88 -11.88 12.62
CA ALA A 76 -3.21 -12.15 12.10
C ALA A 76 -4.35 -11.67 13.01
N ALA A 77 -4.09 -11.35 14.28
CA ALA A 77 -5.09 -10.92 15.27
C ALA A 77 -6.33 -11.83 15.30
N THR A 78 -7.49 -11.38 14.82
CA THR A 78 -8.72 -12.21 14.74
C THR A 78 -8.64 -13.32 13.69
N GLY A 79 -7.65 -13.27 12.81
CA GLY A 79 -7.48 -14.18 11.67
C GLY A 79 -8.27 -13.81 10.42
N VAL A 80 -9.01 -12.69 10.42
CA VAL A 80 -9.95 -12.34 9.34
C VAL A 80 -9.29 -12.35 7.95
N ARG A 81 -8.04 -11.92 7.84
CA ARG A 81 -7.34 -11.87 6.54
C ARG A 81 -7.06 -13.27 5.98
N GLY A 82 -6.53 -14.18 6.80
CA GLY A 82 -6.33 -15.58 6.42
C GLY A 82 -7.64 -16.32 6.13
N ILE A 83 -8.67 -16.09 6.96
CA ILE A 83 -10.02 -16.64 6.75
C ILE A 83 -10.61 -16.18 5.42
N ARG A 84 -10.55 -14.88 5.13
CA ARG A 84 -11.02 -14.32 3.85
C ARG A 84 -10.24 -14.89 2.68
N PHE A 85 -8.92 -15.05 2.81
CA PHE A 85 -8.10 -15.68 1.77
C PHE A 85 -8.56 -17.11 1.50
N ALA A 86 -8.80 -17.90 2.56
CA ALA A 86 -9.29 -19.26 2.42
C ALA A 86 -10.63 -19.31 1.67
N LEU A 87 -11.61 -18.50 2.08
CA LEU A 87 -12.97 -18.53 1.54
C LEU A 87 -13.11 -17.92 0.14
N GLU A 88 -12.48 -16.76 -0.08
CA GLU A 88 -12.70 -15.92 -1.26
C GLU A 88 -11.74 -16.24 -2.40
N VAL A 89 -10.58 -16.82 -2.07
CA VAL A 89 -9.47 -17.04 -3.00
C VAL A 89 -9.10 -18.52 -3.11
N ALA A 90 -8.61 -19.12 -2.02
CA ALA A 90 -8.02 -20.46 -2.06
C ALA A 90 -9.04 -21.56 -2.43
N ASN A 91 -10.22 -21.54 -1.82
CA ASN A 91 -11.29 -22.54 -2.04
C ASN A 91 -11.75 -22.61 -3.51
N GLN A 92 -11.60 -21.52 -4.27
CA GLN A 92 -12.02 -21.44 -5.68
C GLN A 92 -10.87 -21.60 -6.67
N SER A 93 -9.65 -21.81 -6.17
CA SER A 93 -8.43 -21.75 -7.01
C SER A 93 -8.03 -23.09 -7.63
N GLY A 94 -8.52 -24.21 -7.07
CA GLY A 94 -8.06 -25.55 -7.43
C GLY A 94 -6.58 -25.81 -7.10
N LYS A 95 -6.00 -25.01 -6.19
CA LYS A 95 -4.62 -25.14 -5.71
C LYS A 95 -4.61 -25.70 -4.29
N ASP A 96 -3.56 -26.43 -3.95
CA ASP A 96 -3.28 -26.83 -2.58
C ASP A 96 -2.66 -25.64 -1.85
N VAL A 97 -3.25 -25.23 -0.74
CA VAL A 97 -2.85 -24.03 -0.01
C VAL A 97 -2.40 -24.40 1.39
N ASN A 98 -1.23 -23.92 1.79
CA ASN A 98 -0.82 -23.91 3.19
C ASN A 98 -0.97 -22.49 3.74
N LEU A 99 -1.92 -22.32 4.66
CA LEU A 99 -2.25 -21.08 5.32
C LEU A 99 -1.58 -21.06 6.71
N PHE A 100 -0.52 -20.28 6.82
CA PHE A 100 0.16 -20.02 8.09
C PHE A 100 -0.35 -18.71 8.67
N MET A 101 -0.82 -18.75 9.90
CA MET A 101 -1.32 -17.58 10.62
C MET A 101 -0.64 -17.53 11.99
N GLY A 102 -0.30 -16.35 12.48
CA GLY A 102 0.26 -16.25 13.83
C GLY A 102 0.07 -14.90 14.47
N ASP A 103 0.27 -14.88 15.77
CA ASP A 103 0.22 -13.68 16.60
C ASP A 103 1.05 -13.91 17.87
N ILE A 104 1.61 -12.84 18.42
CA ILE A 104 2.35 -12.88 19.70
C ILE A 104 1.38 -12.94 20.89
N SER A 105 0.12 -12.54 20.71
CA SER A 105 -0.90 -12.60 21.74
C SER A 105 -1.53 -14.00 21.79
N SER A 106 -1.42 -14.67 22.92
CA SER A 106 -2.10 -15.95 23.16
C SER A 106 -3.62 -15.82 23.06
N ILE A 107 -4.20 -14.67 23.45
CA ILE A 107 -5.64 -14.40 23.35
C ILE A 107 -6.05 -14.31 21.87
N ALA A 108 -5.24 -13.65 21.03
CA ALA A 108 -5.48 -13.58 19.60
C ALA A 108 -5.41 -14.97 18.95
N VAL A 109 -4.43 -15.79 19.32
CA VAL A 109 -4.28 -17.17 18.84
C VAL A 109 -5.51 -18.02 19.18
N GLU A 110 -6.02 -17.95 20.41
CA GLU A 110 -7.21 -18.72 20.80
C GLU A 110 -8.47 -18.23 20.09
N LEU A 111 -8.67 -16.91 19.95
CA LEU A 111 -9.77 -16.35 19.18
C LEU A 111 -9.68 -16.74 17.70
N MET A 112 -8.48 -16.72 17.12
CA MET A 112 -8.22 -17.10 15.73
C MET A 112 -8.59 -18.56 15.47
N LYS A 113 -8.21 -19.49 16.35
CA LYS A 113 -8.62 -20.90 16.28
C LYS A 113 -10.14 -21.06 16.34
N HIS A 114 -10.80 -20.31 17.22
CA HIS A 114 -12.26 -20.28 17.29
C HIS A 114 -12.89 -19.74 16.00
N ASN A 115 -12.35 -18.64 15.46
CA ASN A 115 -12.84 -18.03 14.23
C ASN A 115 -12.69 -18.93 13.00
N LEU A 116 -11.62 -19.74 12.92
CA LEU A 116 -11.47 -20.76 11.89
C LEU A 116 -12.64 -21.75 11.88
N ARG A 117 -13.06 -22.22 13.07
CA ARG A 117 -14.22 -23.13 13.24
C ARG A 117 -15.54 -22.44 12.92
N VAL A 118 -15.75 -21.21 13.42
CA VAL A 118 -16.97 -20.42 13.15
C VAL A 118 -17.14 -20.12 11.66
N SER A 119 -16.04 -19.87 10.96
CA SER A 119 -16.02 -19.65 9.51
C SER A 119 -16.19 -20.93 8.69
N GLY A 120 -15.93 -22.11 9.27
CA GLY A 120 -15.95 -23.40 8.57
C GLY A 120 -14.80 -23.59 7.58
N VAL A 121 -13.72 -22.81 7.73
CA VAL A 121 -12.55 -22.81 6.83
C VAL A 121 -11.69 -24.06 7.04
N ASP A 122 -11.68 -24.59 8.26
CA ASP A 122 -11.07 -25.85 8.67
C ASP A 122 -11.65 -27.08 7.96
N SER A 123 -12.84 -26.97 7.36
CA SER A 123 -13.48 -28.04 6.59
C SER A 123 -13.11 -28.03 5.10
N ILE A 124 -12.27 -27.10 4.64
CA ILE A 124 -11.91 -26.96 3.23
C ILE A 124 -10.73 -27.88 2.90
N HIS A 125 -10.99 -28.95 2.14
CA HIS A 125 -10.05 -30.05 1.91
C HIS A 125 -8.70 -29.67 1.26
N ASN A 126 -8.66 -28.65 0.40
CA ASN A 126 -7.45 -28.20 -0.29
C ASN A 126 -6.67 -27.11 0.48
N ILE A 127 -7.00 -26.88 1.74
CA ILE A 127 -6.36 -25.85 2.58
C ILE A 127 -5.85 -26.49 3.88
N SER A 128 -4.54 -26.55 4.04
CA SER A 128 -3.88 -26.88 5.31
C SER A 128 -3.67 -25.59 6.12
N ILE A 129 -3.97 -25.62 7.41
CA ILE A 129 -3.95 -24.41 8.26
C ILE A 129 -3.06 -24.65 9.48
N GLN A 130 -2.15 -23.71 9.73
CA GLN A 130 -1.28 -23.72 10.91
C GLN A 130 -1.39 -22.38 11.63
N VAL A 131 -1.81 -22.44 12.90
CA VAL A 131 -1.88 -21.27 13.79
C VAL A 131 -0.72 -21.32 14.78
N ASN A 132 0.11 -20.27 14.77
CA ASN A 132 1.32 -20.19 15.58
C ASN A 132 1.23 -19.08 16.62
N HIS A 133 1.66 -19.39 17.85
CA HIS A 133 1.88 -18.40 18.90
C HIS A 133 3.36 -18.04 18.92
N MET A 134 3.75 -17.06 18.09
CA MET A 134 5.14 -16.68 17.84
C MET A 134 5.23 -15.18 17.52
N GLU A 135 6.39 -14.59 17.78
CA GLU A 135 6.68 -13.25 17.26
C GLU A 135 6.85 -13.30 15.72
N ALA A 136 6.46 -12.23 15.02
CA ALA A 136 6.36 -12.22 13.55
C ALA A 136 7.69 -12.52 12.83
N ASN A 137 8.83 -11.96 13.29
CA ASN A 137 10.14 -12.26 12.70
C ASN A 137 10.57 -13.69 13.02
N GLU A 138 10.36 -14.14 14.25
CA GLU A 138 10.62 -15.53 14.64
C GLU A 138 9.87 -16.51 13.74
N GLN A 139 8.57 -16.30 13.54
CA GLN A 139 7.74 -17.15 12.69
C GLN A 139 8.23 -17.17 11.23
N MET A 140 8.54 -16.01 10.65
CA MET A 140 9.08 -15.92 9.29
C MET A 140 10.38 -16.71 9.13
N TYR A 141 11.34 -16.52 10.04
CA TYR A 141 12.61 -17.24 10.02
C TYR A 141 12.46 -18.73 10.33
N HIS A 142 11.53 -19.10 11.22
CA HIS A 142 11.22 -20.48 11.53
C HIS A 142 10.72 -21.21 10.28
N LEU A 143 9.70 -20.68 9.60
CA LEU A 143 9.15 -21.28 8.38
C LEU A 143 10.19 -21.40 7.28
N ARG A 144 11.02 -20.36 7.07
CA ARG A 144 12.13 -20.39 6.13
C ARG A 144 13.12 -21.52 6.46
N ARG A 145 13.53 -21.64 7.73
CA ARG A 145 14.49 -22.68 8.18
C ARG A 145 13.91 -24.09 8.09
N SER A 146 12.60 -24.22 8.24
CA SER A 146 11.85 -25.47 8.05
C SER A 146 11.63 -25.83 6.58
N GLY A 147 12.18 -25.06 5.63
CA GLY A 147 12.10 -25.34 4.20
C GLY A 147 10.80 -24.89 3.53
N VAL A 148 9.95 -24.11 4.21
CA VAL A 148 8.70 -23.60 3.64
C VAL A 148 9.00 -22.47 2.65
N ALA A 149 8.69 -22.67 1.38
CA ALA A 149 8.82 -21.66 0.34
C ALA A 149 7.59 -20.72 0.34
N LEU A 150 7.62 -19.68 1.17
CA LEU A 150 6.52 -18.72 1.30
C LEU A 150 6.28 -17.95 0.00
N ASN A 151 5.06 -18.02 -0.54
CA ASN A 151 4.65 -17.35 -1.77
C ASN A 151 4.06 -15.97 -1.52
N TYR A 152 3.41 -15.80 -0.37
CA TYR A 152 2.87 -14.54 0.09
C TYR A 152 3.14 -14.33 1.58
N ILE A 153 3.54 -13.12 1.94
CA ILE A 153 3.66 -12.67 3.34
C ILE A 153 2.92 -11.35 3.48
N ASP A 154 2.01 -11.23 4.45
CA ASP A 154 1.33 -9.97 4.78
C ASP A 154 1.94 -9.34 6.03
N ILE A 155 2.53 -8.15 5.92
CA ILE A 155 3.08 -7.37 7.02
C ILE A 155 2.12 -6.23 7.33
N ASP A 156 1.30 -6.38 8.38
CA ASP A 156 0.24 -5.44 8.76
C ASP A 156 0.30 -5.01 10.25
N PRO A 157 1.41 -4.36 10.69
CA PRO A 157 1.59 -4.01 12.09
C PRO A 157 0.87 -2.71 12.50
N PHE A 158 0.81 -2.47 13.81
CA PHE A 158 0.58 -1.14 14.35
C PHE A 158 1.79 -0.23 14.13
N GLY A 159 1.53 0.92 13.51
CA GLY A 159 2.54 1.91 13.18
C GLY A 159 3.40 1.51 11.98
N THR A 160 4.68 1.23 12.25
CA THR A 160 5.70 1.08 11.21
C THR A 160 5.96 -0.40 10.87
N PRO A 161 6.09 -0.76 9.58
CA PRO A 161 6.52 -2.09 9.17
C PRO A 161 8.03 -2.29 9.21
N ALA A 162 8.81 -1.22 9.42
CA ALA A 162 10.28 -1.27 9.29
C ALA A 162 10.97 -2.43 10.05
N PRO A 163 10.57 -2.78 11.29
CA PRO A 163 11.19 -3.90 12.02
C PRO A 163 11.03 -5.28 11.37
N TYR A 164 10.02 -5.48 10.51
CA TYR A 164 9.65 -6.80 9.98
C TYR A 164 10.09 -7.01 8.53
N ILE A 165 10.50 -5.93 7.83
CA ILE A 165 10.79 -5.98 6.39
C ILE A 165 11.97 -6.89 6.06
N HIS A 166 13.05 -6.89 6.87
CA HIS A 166 14.19 -7.77 6.58
C HIS A 166 13.83 -9.26 6.71
N ALA A 167 13.02 -9.65 7.69
CA ALA A 167 12.59 -11.03 7.84
C ALA A 167 11.66 -11.45 6.70
N ALA A 168 10.71 -10.58 6.31
CA ALA A 168 9.82 -10.84 5.18
C ALA A 168 10.60 -11.02 3.87
N LEU A 169 11.51 -10.09 3.57
CA LEU A 169 12.34 -10.11 2.36
C LEU A 169 13.34 -11.25 2.33
N GLN A 170 13.69 -11.87 3.46
CA GLN A 170 14.53 -13.07 3.46
C GLN A 170 13.73 -14.37 3.38
N SER A 171 12.48 -14.36 3.86
CA SER A 171 11.66 -15.56 4.02
C SER A 171 10.74 -15.81 2.83
N VAL A 172 10.38 -14.76 2.09
CA VAL A 172 9.59 -14.89 0.85
C VAL A 172 10.44 -15.53 -0.25
N ASN A 173 9.85 -16.47 -1.00
CA ASN A 173 10.53 -17.16 -2.08
C ASN A 173 10.86 -16.22 -3.27
N ASN A 174 11.71 -16.66 -4.18
CA ASN A 174 11.96 -15.93 -5.42
C ASN A 174 10.68 -15.84 -6.26
N GLY A 175 10.29 -14.64 -6.66
CA GLY A 175 9.02 -14.34 -7.32
C GLY A 175 7.82 -14.29 -6.37
N GLY A 176 8.01 -14.46 -5.07
CA GLY A 176 6.97 -14.31 -4.06
C GLY A 176 6.60 -12.84 -3.82
N ILE A 177 5.53 -12.63 -3.08
CA ILE A 177 4.92 -11.31 -2.88
C ILE A 177 4.90 -10.96 -1.39
N VAL A 178 5.22 -9.71 -1.07
CA VAL A 178 5.05 -9.16 0.28
C VAL A 178 4.04 -8.02 0.21
N GLY A 179 2.92 -8.16 0.92
CA GLY A 179 2.01 -7.07 1.21
C GLY A 179 2.48 -6.32 2.44
N ILE A 180 2.59 -4.99 2.38
CA ILE A 180 3.15 -4.18 3.47
C ILE A 180 2.21 -3.01 3.75
N THR A 181 1.63 -2.98 4.95
CA THR A 181 0.88 -1.83 5.47
C THR A 181 1.76 -1.00 6.40
N ALA A 182 1.65 0.32 6.30
CA ALA A 182 2.18 1.26 7.27
C ALA A 182 1.08 2.22 7.73
N THR A 183 0.86 2.29 9.04
CA THR A 183 -0.12 3.19 9.67
C THR A 183 0.56 4.38 10.35
N ASP A 184 1.89 4.44 10.41
CA ASP A 184 2.65 5.60 10.89
C ASP A 184 2.76 6.73 9.85
N ILE A 185 1.63 7.07 9.21
CA ILE A 185 1.55 8.03 8.09
C ILE A 185 2.18 9.39 8.40
N ALA A 186 2.11 9.87 9.65
CA ALA A 186 2.72 11.14 10.03
C ALA A 186 4.25 11.12 9.85
N VAL A 187 4.89 9.97 10.07
CA VAL A 187 6.32 9.78 9.84
C VAL A 187 6.60 9.72 8.34
N LEU A 188 5.90 8.86 7.59
CA LEU A 188 6.08 8.70 6.14
C LEU A 188 5.82 9.98 5.35
N GLU A 189 4.86 10.80 5.79
CA GLU A 189 4.54 12.11 5.22
C GLU A 189 5.55 13.20 5.60
N GLY A 190 6.55 12.92 6.43
CA GLY A 190 7.60 13.89 6.81
C GLY A 190 7.20 14.89 7.89
N LYS A 191 6.13 14.65 8.67
CA LYS A 191 5.78 15.49 9.84
C LYS A 191 6.84 15.38 10.94
N TYR A 192 7.50 14.23 11.06
CA TYR A 192 8.56 13.97 12.04
C TYR A 192 9.88 13.58 11.34
N PRO A 193 10.65 14.56 10.82
CA PRO A 193 11.84 14.30 9.98
C PRO A 193 12.89 13.39 10.64
N ASN A 194 13.16 13.57 11.93
CA ASN A 194 14.13 12.73 12.64
C ASN A 194 13.65 11.27 12.74
N THR A 195 12.34 11.06 12.94
CA THR A 195 11.77 9.70 12.98
C THR A 195 11.71 9.08 11.59
N LEU A 196 11.44 9.88 10.55
CA LEU A 196 11.50 9.47 9.14
C LEU A 196 12.90 8.97 8.79
N PHE A 197 13.94 9.70 9.19
CA PHE A 197 15.33 9.30 8.97
C PHE A 197 15.68 8.03 9.75
N ARG A 198 15.31 7.93 11.04
CA ARG A 198 15.61 6.74 11.86
C ARG A 198 14.92 5.47 11.34
N ARG A 199 13.65 5.54 10.93
CA ARG A 199 12.87 4.35 10.55
C ARG A 199 13.06 3.95 9.09
N TYR A 200 13.13 4.94 8.20
CA TYR A 200 13.10 4.70 6.76
C TYR A 200 14.38 5.15 6.05
N GLY A 201 15.33 5.79 6.74
CA GLY A 201 16.58 6.27 6.12
C GLY A 201 16.38 7.42 5.13
N VAL A 202 15.23 8.11 5.17
CA VAL A 202 14.91 9.23 4.27
C VAL A 202 15.08 10.56 4.99
N ARG A 203 15.72 11.52 4.34
CA ARG A 203 15.76 12.92 4.76
C ARG A 203 14.76 13.72 3.95
N GLY A 204 13.90 14.47 4.64
CA GLY A 204 12.89 15.29 4.01
C GLY A 204 11.94 15.91 5.03
N VAL A 205 11.04 16.76 4.54
CA VAL A 205 10.00 17.43 5.32
C VAL A 205 8.65 17.21 4.67
N LYS A 206 7.57 17.55 5.37
CA LYS A 206 6.21 17.43 4.83
C LYS A 206 6.01 18.30 3.60
N SER A 207 5.78 17.66 2.45
CA SER A 207 5.45 18.32 1.18
C SER A 207 3.94 18.53 1.02
N LEU A 208 3.55 19.36 0.04
CA LEU A 208 2.14 19.51 -0.36
C LEU A 208 1.55 18.26 -1.04
N ILE A 209 2.43 17.30 -1.36
CA ILE A 209 2.11 16.02 -2.00
C ILE A 209 2.49 14.85 -1.08
N SER A 210 2.48 15.07 0.24
CA SER A 210 2.96 14.14 1.27
C SER A 210 2.38 12.72 1.18
N LYS A 211 1.10 12.54 0.82
CA LYS A 211 0.49 11.22 0.61
C LYS A 211 1.19 10.37 -0.45
N GLU A 212 1.58 10.96 -1.59
CA GLU A 212 2.32 10.24 -2.63
C GLU A 212 3.76 10.00 -2.18
N VAL A 213 4.37 10.98 -1.51
CA VAL A 213 5.70 10.85 -0.90
C VAL A 213 5.74 9.69 0.08
N ALA A 214 4.70 9.51 0.91
CA ALA A 214 4.62 8.44 1.89
C ALA A 214 4.73 7.04 1.25
N ILE A 215 4.05 6.82 0.12
CA ILE A 215 4.15 5.59 -0.66
C ILE A 215 5.59 5.40 -1.17
N ARG A 216 6.17 6.45 -1.74
CA ARG A 216 7.52 6.42 -2.33
C ARG A 216 8.64 6.24 -1.29
N VAL A 217 8.45 6.77 -0.08
CA VAL A 217 9.34 6.55 1.07
C VAL A 217 9.35 5.07 1.44
N LEU A 218 8.17 4.46 1.56
CA LEU A 218 8.06 3.06 1.92
C LEU A 218 8.70 2.15 0.85
N LEU A 219 8.42 2.38 -0.44
CA LEU A 219 9.05 1.64 -1.54
C LEU A 219 10.57 1.81 -1.59
N SER A 220 11.08 3.02 -1.37
CA SER A 220 12.53 3.29 -1.28
C SER A 220 13.19 2.48 -0.17
N PHE A 221 12.55 2.44 1.01
CA PHE A 221 13.02 1.65 2.14
C PHE A 221 13.03 0.15 1.82
N VAL A 222 11.95 -0.37 1.24
CA VAL A 222 11.83 -1.80 0.91
C VAL A 222 12.85 -2.24 -0.15
N LEU A 223 13.05 -1.46 -1.23
CA LEU A 223 14.06 -1.79 -2.24
C LEU A 223 15.48 -1.78 -1.66
N ARG A 224 15.83 -0.78 -0.85
CA ARG A 224 17.16 -0.73 -0.20
C ARG A 224 17.36 -1.87 0.80
N ALA A 225 16.31 -2.27 1.53
CA ALA A 225 16.36 -3.42 2.43
C ALA A 225 16.55 -4.74 1.66
N ALA A 226 15.90 -4.90 0.49
CA ALA A 226 16.05 -6.06 -0.38
C ALA A 226 17.46 -6.16 -0.97
N ALA A 227 18.03 -5.02 -1.37
CA ALA A 227 19.33 -4.96 -2.00
C ALA A 227 20.49 -5.46 -1.12
N ILE A 228 20.36 -5.36 0.21
CA ILE A 228 21.33 -5.92 1.16
C ILE A 228 21.48 -7.44 1.01
N TYR A 229 20.47 -8.11 0.46
CA TYR A 229 20.45 -9.57 0.26
C TYR A 229 20.58 -9.97 -1.22
N ASP A 230 21.11 -9.08 -2.08
CA ASP A 230 21.17 -9.29 -3.54
C ASP A 230 19.80 -9.52 -4.19
N ARG A 231 18.75 -8.92 -3.61
CA ARG A 231 17.37 -9.00 -4.11
C ARG A 231 16.89 -7.64 -4.63
N TYR A 232 15.85 -7.66 -5.44
CA TYR A 232 15.15 -6.46 -5.91
C TYR A 232 13.64 -6.63 -5.81
N VAL A 233 12.91 -5.52 -5.91
CA VAL A 233 11.45 -5.52 -5.75
C VAL A 233 10.75 -4.78 -6.89
N ASP A 234 9.65 -5.36 -7.35
CA ASP A 234 8.73 -4.77 -8.33
C ASP A 234 7.39 -4.45 -7.65
N PRO A 235 6.96 -3.17 -7.57
CA PRO A 235 5.64 -2.81 -7.07
C PRO A 235 4.53 -3.33 -7.98
N LEU A 236 3.56 -4.04 -7.41
CA LEU A 236 2.37 -4.52 -8.11
C LEU A 236 1.24 -3.49 -8.01
N LEU A 237 0.90 -3.11 -6.78
CA LEU A 237 -0.06 -2.05 -6.46
C LEU A 237 0.43 -1.29 -5.23
N SER A 238 0.26 0.02 -5.24
CA SER A 238 0.60 0.88 -4.11
C SER A 238 -0.40 2.01 -3.98
N TYR A 239 -0.85 2.29 -2.75
CA TYR A 239 -1.84 3.34 -2.51
C TYR A 239 -1.77 3.89 -1.09
N HIS A 240 -2.35 5.07 -0.93
CA HIS A 240 -2.55 5.75 0.35
C HIS A 240 -4.04 6.01 0.55
N ILE A 241 -4.62 5.48 1.63
CA ILE A 241 -6.03 5.71 1.99
C ILE A 241 -6.08 6.13 3.44
N LYS A 242 -6.84 7.20 3.73
CA LYS A 242 -7.15 7.68 5.08
C LYS A 242 -5.94 7.63 6.02
N HIS A 243 -5.80 6.55 6.78
CA HIS A 243 -4.87 6.37 7.88
C HIS A 243 -3.71 5.40 7.59
N TYR A 244 -3.56 4.89 6.36
CA TYR A 244 -2.48 3.97 6.02
C TYR A 244 -1.96 4.10 4.58
N VAL A 245 -0.72 3.64 4.42
CA VAL A 245 -0.09 3.32 3.13
C VAL A 245 -0.05 1.82 2.98
N ARG A 246 -0.36 1.32 1.78
CA ARG A 246 -0.25 -0.09 1.42
C ARG A 246 0.56 -0.24 0.14
N VAL A 247 1.52 -1.15 0.15
CA VAL A 247 2.30 -1.54 -1.04
C VAL A 247 2.32 -3.06 -1.15
N PHE A 248 2.22 -3.56 -2.37
CA PHE A 248 2.44 -4.97 -2.69
C PHE A 248 3.66 -5.05 -3.59
N VAL A 249 4.69 -5.76 -3.15
CA VAL A 249 5.92 -5.92 -3.93
C VAL A 249 6.17 -7.37 -4.25
N LYS A 250 6.57 -7.64 -5.49
CA LYS A 250 7.11 -8.94 -5.89
C LYS A 250 8.62 -8.92 -5.71
N VAL A 251 9.17 -9.94 -5.07
CA VAL A 251 10.57 -9.99 -4.64
C VAL A 251 11.33 -11.00 -5.48
N PHE A 252 12.48 -10.59 -6.01
CA PHE A 252 13.29 -11.41 -6.90
C PHE A 252 14.75 -11.44 -6.49
N ASP A 253 15.41 -12.54 -6.78
CA ASP A 253 16.85 -12.71 -6.57
C ASP A 253 17.63 -12.17 -7.77
N GLY A 254 18.76 -11.52 -7.53
CA GLY A 254 19.70 -11.11 -8.56
C GLY A 254 20.44 -9.81 -8.24
N ALA A 255 21.72 -9.94 -7.86
CA ALA A 255 22.60 -8.81 -7.52
C ALA A 255 22.69 -7.76 -8.63
N LEU A 256 22.90 -8.17 -9.89
CA LEU A 256 23.00 -7.24 -11.02
C LEU A 256 21.70 -6.45 -11.23
N LYS A 257 20.56 -7.13 -11.17
CA LYS A 257 19.25 -6.46 -11.29
C LYS A 257 18.99 -5.55 -10.09
N SER A 258 19.40 -5.95 -8.89
CA SER A 258 19.33 -5.10 -7.69
C SER A 258 20.07 -3.78 -7.87
N SER A 259 21.32 -3.83 -8.34
CA SER A 259 22.10 -2.63 -8.67
C SER A 259 21.42 -1.76 -9.74
N ILE A 260 20.87 -2.36 -10.79
CA ILE A 260 20.12 -1.63 -11.84
C ILE A 260 18.89 -0.93 -11.25
N TYR A 261 18.14 -1.60 -10.38
CA TYR A 261 16.95 -1.03 -9.75
C TYR A 261 17.30 0.09 -8.77
N LEU A 262 18.39 -0.04 -8.02
CA LEU A 262 18.88 1.03 -7.16
C LEU A 262 19.22 2.28 -7.97
N ASP A 263 19.96 2.15 -9.08
CA ASP A 263 20.29 3.30 -9.96
C ASP A 263 19.05 3.89 -10.65
N LYS A 264 18.15 3.03 -11.12
CA LYS A 264 16.99 3.46 -11.90
C LYS A 264 15.89 4.08 -11.03
N CYS A 265 15.60 3.47 -9.89
CA CYS A 265 14.38 3.73 -9.13
C CYS A 265 14.60 4.42 -7.79
N ILE A 266 15.83 4.51 -7.28
CA ILE A 266 16.12 5.35 -6.12
C ILE A 266 16.67 6.70 -6.58
N GLY A 267 15.99 7.76 -6.17
CA GLY A 267 16.30 9.13 -6.56
C GLY A 267 16.07 10.14 -5.44
N LYS A 268 15.86 11.38 -5.87
CA LYS A 268 15.43 12.51 -5.03
C LYS A 268 14.23 13.19 -5.68
N MET A 269 13.38 13.78 -4.86
CA MET A 269 12.31 14.65 -5.32
C MET A 269 12.62 16.08 -4.92
N TRP A 270 12.57 16.97 -5.89
CA TRP A 270 12.54 18.40 -5.65
C TRP A 270 11.09 18.85 -5.55
N HIS A 271 10.76 19.62 -4.52
CA HIS A 271 9.40 20.08 -4.26
C HIS A 271 9.34 21.56 -3.87
N CYS A 272 8.50 22.31 -4.57
CA CYS A 272 8.18 23.69 -4.23
C CYS A 272 7.03 23.75 -3.21
N PRO A 273 7.27 24.22 -1.98
CA PRO A 273 6.22 24.35 -0.97
C PRO A 273 5.20 25.46 -1.29
N ASN A 274 5.49 26.33 -2.27
CA ASN A 274 4.64 27.47 -2.61
C ASN A 274 3.57 27.14 -3.66
N CYS A 275 3.91 26.34 -4.67
CA CYS A 275 3.03 26.06 -5.82
C CYS A 275 2.85 24.57 -6.12
N SER A 276 3.38 23.67 -5.28
CA SER A 276 3.35 22.21 -5.45
C SER A 276 4.14 21.66 -6.64
N PHE A 277 4.85 22.51 -7.40
CA PHE A 277 5.73 22.04 -8.47
C PHE A 277 6.73 21.03 -7.93
N SER A 278 6.79 19.87 -8.57
CA SER A 278 7.68 18.79 -8.15
C SER A 278 8.23 18.06 -9.38
N TYR A 279 9.45 17.55 -9.26
CA TYR A 279 10.01 16.63 -10.26
C TYR A 279 10.94 15.63 -9.59
N PHE A 280 11.09 14.48 -10.23
CA PHE A 280 12.02 13.44 -9.80
C PHE A 280 13.36 13.58 -10.51
N GLU A 281 14.42 13.28 -9.78
CA GLU A 281 15.78 13.25 -10.29
C GLU A 281 16.46 11.99 -9.77
N LYS A 282 17.34 11.39 -10.57
CA LYS A 282 18.18 10.28 -10.11
C LYS A 282 19.08 10.73 -8.96
N LEU A 283 19.52 9.77 -8.14
CA LEU A 283 20.56 10.03 -7.15
C LEU A 283 21.86 10.37 -7.87
N ASP A 284 22.28 11.62 -7.74
CA ASP A 284 23.62 12.08 -8.10
C ASP A 284 24.21 12.77 -6.87
N TYR A 285 25.37 12.28 -6.44
CA TYR A 285 26.11 12.75 -5.26
C TYR A 285 26.92 14.03 -5.55
N THR A 286 27.00 14.46 -6.81
CA THR A 286 27.87 15.58 -7.23
C THR A 286 27.14 16.91 -7.37
N SER A 287 25.80 16.93 -7.35
CA SER A 287 24.98 18.13 -7.58
C SER A 287 24.27 18.62 -6.31
N GLN A 288 24.98 19.38 -5.47
CA GLN A 288 24.36 20.28 -4.49
C GLN A 288 24.21 21.67 -5.13
N LYS A 289 23.15 21.87 -5.90
CA LYS A 289 22.72 23.22 -6.28
C LYS A 289 21.44 23.56 -5.54
N GLU A 290 21.43 24.69 -4.86
CA GLU A 290 20.19 25.33 -4.47
C GLU A 290 19.39 25.65 -5.74
N MET A 291 18.17 25.14 -5.79
CA MET A 291 17.29 25.27 -6.95
C MET A 291 16.14 26.19 -6.61
N LYS A 292 15.94 27.21 -7.44
CA LYS A 292 14.70 27.99 -7.44
C LYS A 292 13.63 27.28 -8.26
N CYS A 293 12.39 27.38 -7.82
CA CYS A 293 11.25 26.81 -8.52
C CYS A 293 11.09 27.49 -9.89
N PRO A 294 11.08 26.74 -11.01
CA PRO A 294 10.96 27.33 -12.35
C PRO A 294 9.59 27.98 -12.59
N LEU A 295 8.57 27.61 -11.81
CA LEU A 295 7.23 28.19 -11.94
C LEU A 295 7.02 29.49 -11.17
N CYS A 296 7.69 29.65 -10.03
CA CYS A 296 7.32 30.71 -9.09
C CYS A 296 8.49 31.40 -8.39
N GLY A 297 9.72 30.99 -8.67
CA GLY A 297 10.95 31.52 -8.08
C GLY A 297 11.17 31.20 -6.60
N GLY A 298 10.30 30.41 -5.97
CA GLY A 298 10.43 30.02 -4.55
C GLY A 298 11.53 28.97 -4.33
N ASP A 299 11.94 28.79 -3.08
CA ASP A 299 12.93 27.76 -2.73
C ASP A 299 12.38 26.36 -2.89
N MET A 300 13.18 25.46 -3.46
CA MET A 300 12.85 24.05 -3.58
C MET A 300 13.37 23.27 -2.37
N THR A 301 12.57 22.33 -1.89
CA THR A 301 12.93 21.37 -0.84
C THR A 301 13.29 20.02 -1.46
N ILE A 302 14.21 19.28 -0.85
CA ILE A 302 14.65 17.96 -1.32
C ILE A 302 14.13 16.88 -0.38
N ILE A 303 13.62 15.78 -0.95
CA ILE A 303 13.29 14.55 -0.22
C ILE A 303 14.05 13.39 -0.87
N SER A 304 14.89 12.70 -0.10
CA SER A 304 15.79 11.65 -0.62
C SER A 304 16.32 10.72 0.49
N PRO A 305 16.65 9.44 0.20
CA PRO A 305 16.38 8.70 -1.04
C PRO A 305 14.89 8.37 -1.21
N LEU A 306 14.35 8.53 -2.41
CA LEU A 306 12.93 8.34 -2.71
C LEU A 306 12.74 7.38 -3.90
N TRP A 307 11.64 6.61 -3.91
CA TRP A 307 11.25 5.82 -5.08
C TRP A 307 10.72 6.74 -6.19
N ILE A 308 11.37 6.74 -7.35
CA ILE A 308 11.04 7.62 -8.49
C ILE A 308 10.46 6.90 -9.71
N CYS A 309 10.34 5.56 -9.64
CA CYS A 309 9.68 4.76 -10.67
C CYS A 309 8.15 4.73 -10.46
N ASP A 310 7.45 3.96 -11.31
CA ASP A 310 6.02 3.71 -11.18
C ASP A 310 5.65 3.06 -9.85
N LEU A 311 4.46 3.38 -9.36
CA LEU A 311 3.93 2.89 -8.09
C LEU A 311 3.08 1.62 -8.25
N VAL A 312 2.71 1.32 -9.49
CA VAL A 312 1.86 0.19 -9.86
C VAL A 312 2.37 -0.47 -11.12
N ASP A 313 2.04 -1.75 -11.29
CA ASP A 313 2.18 -2.45 -12.55
C ASP A 313 0.80 -2.51 -13.23
N ALA A 314 0.69 -1.90 -14.42
CA ALA A 314 -0.56 -1.77 -15.15
C ALA A 314 -1.23 -3.13 -15.46
N LYS A 315 -0.44 -4.18 -15.66
CA LYS A 315 -0.97 -5.54 -15.89
C LYS A 315 -1.70 -6.02 -14.63
N TYR A 316 -1.04 -5.99 -13.47
CA TYR A 316 -1.63 -6.50 -12.23
C TYR A 316 -2.81 -5.64 -11.75
N VAL A 317 -2.78 -4.32 -11.97
CA VAL A 317 -3.92 -3.45 -11.67
C VAL A 317 -5.13 -3.85 -12.52
N LYS A 318 -4.94 -4.07 -13.83
CA LYS A 318 -6.02 -4.49 -14.74
C LYS A 318 -6.56 -5.87 -14.38
N GLU A 319 -5.68 -6.82 -14.08
CA GLU A 319 -6.09 -8.16 -13.65
C GLU A 319 -6.87 -8.11 -12.33
N THR A 320 -6.43 -7.27 -11.38
CA THR A 320 -7.14 -7.05 -10.11
C THR A 320 -8.51 -6.42 -10.34
N LEU A 321 -8.63 -5.42 -11.22
CA LEU A 321 -9.91 -4.77 -11.56
C LEU A 321 -10.92 -5.80 -12.07
N ASN A 322 -10.50 -6.67 -13.00
CA ASN A 322 -11.35 -7.73 -13.55
C ASN A 322 -11.83 -8.74 -12.49
N ILE A 323 -11.08 -8.92 -11.39
CA ILE A 323 -11.48 -9.78 -10.28
C ILE A 323 -12.46 -9.06 -9.36
N VAL A 324 -12.20 -7.81 -9.00
CA VAL A 324 -13.07 -7.03 -8.11
C VAL A 324 -14.49 -6.95 -8.69
N GLU A 325 -14.62 -6.74 -9.99
CA GLU A 325 -15.91 -6.71 -10.70
C GLU A 325 -16.72 -8.02 -10.59
N LYS A 326 -16.05 -9.14 -10.30
CA LYS A 326 -16.65 -10.48 -10.17
C LYS A 326 -16.88 -10.90 -8.71
N MET A 327 -16.54 -10.06 -7.75
CA MET A 327 -16.69 -10.33 -6.31
C MET A 327 -17.71 -9.36 -5.70
N PRO A 328 -19.02 -9.64 -5.83
CA PRO A 328 -20.08 -8.69 -5.47
C PRO A 328 -20.19 -8.38 -3.97
N TRP A 329 -19.53 -9.16 -3.12
CA TRP A 329 -19.47 -8.94 -1.66
C TRP A 329 -18.39 -7.93 -1.23
N LEU A 330 -17.54 -7.47 -2.15
CA LEU A 330 -16.52 -6.45 -1.84
C LEU A 330 -17.13 -5.06 -1.71
N ALA A 331 -16.49 -4.19 -0.94
CA ALA A 331 -16.95 -2.82 -0.77
C ALA A 331 -16.86 -2.03 -2.09
N LYS A 332 -17.86 -1.19 -2.35
CA LYS A 332 -17.87 -0.28 -3.51
C LYS A 332 -16.67 0.67 -3.52
N SER A 333 -16.17 1.06 -2.35
CA SER A 333 -14.95 1.88 -2.21
C SER A 333 -13.72 1.16 -2.74
N SER A 334 -13.61 -0.16 -2.56
CA SER A 334 -12.53 -1.00 -3.10
C SER A 334 -12.51 -0.99 -4.63
N LEU A 335 -13.67 -1.14 -5.27
CA LEU A 335 -13.80 -1.02 -6.74
C LEU A 335 -13.39 0.37 -7.23
N ASN A 336 -13.94 1.43 -6.62
CA ASN A 336 -13.61 2.81 -6.99
C ASN A 336 -12.10 3.09 -6.93
N LEU A 337 -11.42 2.56 -5.91
CA LEU A 337 -9.99 2.72 -5.75
C LEU A 337 -9.19 1.99 -6.84
N ILE A 338 -9.49 0.72 -7.11
CA ILE A 338 -8.77 -0.02 -8.16
C ILE A 338 -9.03 0.59 -9.55
N THR A 339 -10.25 1.05 -9.84
CA THR A 339 -10.54 1.81 -11.06
C THR A 339 -9.75 3.12 -11.13
N MET A 340 -9.55 3.80 -10.00
CA MET A 340 -8.72 5.00 -9.96
C MET A 340 -7.25 4.66 -10.25
N LEU A 341 -6.72 3.60 -9.64
CA LEU A 341 -5.35 3.12 -9.87
C LEU A 341 -5.13 2.72 -11.34
N SER A 342 -6.10 2.06 -11.97
CA SER A 342 -5.97 1.60 -13.37
C SER A 342 -5.89 2.74 -14.38
N ASN A 343 -6.30 3.95 -13.98
CA ASN A 343 -6.40 5.13 -14.84
C ASN A 343 -5.44 6.25 -14.41
N THR A 344 -4.53 6.00 -13.46
CA THR A 344 -3.61 7.03 -12.92
C THR A 344 -2.19 6.80 -13.43
N ILE A 345 -1.56 7.85 -13.95
CA ILE A 345 -0.11 7.86 -14.23
C ILE A 345 0.64 7.94 -12.90
N THR A 346 1.55 7.02 -12.66
CA THR A 346 2.31 6.97 -11.39
C THR A 346 3.80 7.28 -11.53
N SER A 347 4.31 7.46 -12.74
CA SER A 347 5.71 7.77 -13.03
C SER A 347 6.07 9.25 -12.82
N ALA A 348 5.07 10.13 -12.76
CA ALA A 348 5.24 11.56 -12.56
C ALA A 348 4.61 12.02 -11.24
N PRO A 349 5.21 13.00 -10.53
CA PRO A 349 4.64 13.51 -9.29
C PRO A 349 3.31 14.24 -9.54
N VAL A 350 2.41 14.17 -8.57
CA VAL A 350 1.14 14.90 -8.64
C VAL A 350 1.33 16.42 -8.63
N ILE A 351 0.53 17.10 -9.45
CA ILE A 351 0.38 18.55 -9.45
C ILE A 351 -0.93 18.91 -8.75
N ARG A 352 -0.83 19.64 -7.62
CA ARG A 352 -1.99 20.12 -6.87
C ARG A 352 -2.53 21.42 -7.48
N MET A 353 -3.63 21.31 -8.21
CA MET A 353 -4.20 22.40 -9.02
C MET A 353 -4.54 23.65 -8.21
N THR A 354 -5.05 23.47 -6.99
CA THR A 354 -5.45 24.57 -6.11
C THR A 354 -4.26 25.44 -5.70
N TYR A 355 -3.12 24.83 -5.39
CA TYR A 355 -1.90 25.54 -5.01
C TYR A 355 -1.31 26.31 -6.17
N LEU A 356 -1.35 25.72 -7.37
CA LEU A 356 -0.86 26.35 -8.57
C LEU A 356 -1.74 27.54 -8.99
N ALA A 357 -3.06 27.38 -8.99
CA ALA A 357 -4.01 28.46 -9.27
C ALA A 357 -3.90 29.62 -8.27
N ARG A 358 -3.78 29.31 -6.97
CA ARG A 358 -3.55 30.32 -5.92
C ARG A 358 -2.28 31.12 -6.17
N ARG A 359 -1.19 30.45 -6.57
CA ARG A 359 0.10 31.13 -6.82
C ARG A 359 0.02 32.10 -7.99
N PHE A 360 -0.77 31.77 -9.02
CA PHE A 360 -1.02 32.61 -10.19
C PHE A 360 -2.23 33.54 -10.04
N LYS A 361 -2.83 33.63 -8.84
CA LYS A 361 -3.99 34.49 -8.55
C LYS A 361 -5.17 34.27 -9.51
N MET A 362 -5.49 33.01 -9.81
CA MET A 362 -6.61 32.63 -10.69
C MET A 362 -7.57 31.66 -10.01
N SER A 363 -8.77 31.53 -10.57
CA SER A 363 -9.72 30.49 -10.19
C SER A 363 -9.14 29.11 -10.55
N THR A 364 -9.44 28.08 -9.75
CA THR A 364 -8.99 26.72 -10.07
C THR A 364 -9.88 26.15 -11.19
N PRO A 365 -9.35 25.90 -12.39
CA PRO A 365 -10.15 25.35 -13.47
C PRO A 365 -10.58 23.89 -13.16
N PRO A 366 -11.68 23.40 -13.77
CA PRO A 366 -12.06 22.00 -13.66
C PRO A 366 -10.94 21.06 -14.13
N ARG A 367 -10.58 20.07 -13.32
CA ARG A 367 -9.47 19.11 -13.60
C ARG A 367 -9.60 18.48 -14.99
N ASN A 368 -10.80 18.02 -15.37
CA ASN A 368 -11.03 17.37 -16.65
C ASN A 368 -10.72 18.29 -17.84
N ARG A 369 -11.04 19.59 -17.75
CA ARG A 369 -10.70 20.56 -18.82
C ARG A 369 -9.20 20.74 -18.98
N VAL A 370 -8.45 20.70 -17.87
CA VAL A 370 -6.99 20.80 -17.92
C VAL A 370 -6.39 19.52 -18.48
N ILE A 371 -6.90 18.35 -18.08
CA ILE A 371 -6.50 17.06 -18.65
C ILE A 371 -6.75 17.02 -20.16
N GLU A 372 -7.94 17.42 -20.62
CA GLU A 372 -8.28 17.50 -22.06
C GLU A 372 -7.35 18.47 -22.80
N CYS A 373 -7.06 19.63 -22.21
CA CYS A 373 -6.10 20.58 -22.78
C CYS A 373 -4.71 19.95 -22.92
N ILE A 374 -4.18 19.31 -21.87
CA ILE A 374 -2.86 18.66 -21.92
C ILE A 374 -2.84 17.57 -23.00
N LYS A 375 -3.90 16.77 -23.09
CA LYS A 375 -4.06 15.75 -24.14
C LYS A 375 -4.11 16.34 -25.54
N SER A 376 -4.71 17.52 -25.73
CA SER A 376 -4.73 18.21 -27.03
C SER A 376 -3.34 18.66 -27.51
N TYR A 377 -2.37 18.77 -26.59
CA TYR A 377 -0.95 19.01 -26.90
C TYR A 377 -0.15 17.72 -27.12
N GLY A 378 -0.78 16.54 -27.11
CA GLY A 378 -0.14 15.25 -27.35
C GLY A 378 0.48 14.58 -26.11
N TYR A 379 0.20 15.10 -24.91
CA TYR A 379 0.71 14.54 -23.66
C TYR A 379 -0.33 13.71 -22.92
N GLU A 380 0.13 12.84 -22.03
CA GLU A 380 -0.74 12.06 -21.17
C GLU A 380 -1.09 12.86 -19.91
N ALA A 381 -2.36 12.80 -19.50
CA ALA A 381 -2.81 13.41 -18.25
C ALA A 381 -3.97 12.61 -17.65
N THR A 382 -3.95 12.48 -16.33
CA THR A 382 -4.91 11.68 -15.56
C THR A 382 -5.27 12.37 -14.24
N LEU A 383 -6.38 11.95 -13.64
CA LEU A 383 -6.68 12.32 -12.26
C LEU A 383 -5.68 11.62 -11.33
N ASN A 384 -5.35 12.27 -10.21
CA ASN A 384 -4.48 11.67 -9.20
C ASN A 384 -5.24 10.81 -8.20
N MET A 385 -4.62 9.71 -7.77
CA MET A 385 -5.17 8.76 -6.80
C MET A 385 -5.23 9.28 -5.34
N CYS A 386 -4.38 10.23 -4.95
CA CYS A 386 -4.24 10.69 -3.56
C CYS A 386 -5.02 11.98 -3.25
N TYR A 387 -5.31 12.78 -4.29
CA TYR A 387 -5.79 14.15 -4.15
C TYR A 387 -6.93 14.49 -5.11
N ASN A 388 -8.05 14.95 -4.54
CA ASN A 388 -9.23 15.41 -5.29
C ASN A 388 -8.99 16.69 -6.10
N ASP A 389 -7.88 17.38 -5.91
CA ASP A 389 -7.45 18.51 -6.72
C ASP A 389 -6.15 18.20 -7.49
N GLY A 390 -5.69 16.95 -7.48
CA GLY A 390 -4.46 16.52 -8.13
C GLY A 390 -4.68 16.01 -9.55
N ILE A 391 -3.68 16.24 -10.40
CA ILE A 391 -3.51 15.58 -11.70
C ILE A 391 -2.08 15.03 -11.83
N ASN A 392 -1.90 13.97 -12.61
CA ASN A 392 -0.59 13.46 -13.02
C ASN A 392 -0.45 13.60 -14.53
N THR A 393 0.74 13.96 -15.01
CA THR A 393 1.02 14.15 -16.43
C THR A 393 2.50 14.00 -16.74
N ASN A 394 2.82 13.56 -17.96
CA ASN A 394 4.18 13.61 -18.51
C ASN A 394 4.48 14.93 -19.25
N ALA A 395 3.54 15.89 -19.25
CA ALA A 395 3.70 17.17 -19.92
C ALA A 395 4.77 18.04 -19.26
N PRO A 396 5.59 18.73 -20.06
CA PRO A 396 6.43 19.82 -19.59
C PRO A 396 5.66 20.91 -18.84
N THR A 397 6.40 21.61 -18.00
CA THR A 397 5.88 22.57 -17.02
C THR A 397 5.18 23.79 -17.65
N ASP A 398 5.67 24.23 -18.79
CA ASP A 398 5.10 25.28 -19.63
C ASP A 398 3.73 24.88 -20.18
N ILE A 399 3.57 23.65 -20.68
CA ILE A 399 2.29 23.12 -21.17
C ILE A 399 1.24 23.07 -20.06
N VAL A 400 1.62 22.56 -18.88
CA VAL A 400 0.73 22.55 -17.70
C VAL A 400 0.27 23.98 -17.36
N THR A 401 1.21 24.93 -17.36
CA THR A 401 0.92 26.34 -17.04
C THR A 401 -0.01 26.98 -18.08
N ILE A 402 0.19 26.69 -19.37
CA ILE A 402 -0.69 27.15 -20.46
C ILE A 402 -2.11 26.61 -20.26
N CYS A 403 -2.25 25.31 -19.97
CA CYS A 403 -3.57 24.69 -19.83
C CYS A 403 -4.33 25.15 -18.58
N ILE A 404 -3.61 25.51 -17.53
CA ILE A 404 -4.19 26.08 -16.31
C ILE A 404 -4.60 27.54 -16.54
N SER A 405 -3.72 28.35 -17.13
CA SER A 405 -3.98 29.78 -17.38
C SER A 405 -5.08 30.02 -18.40
N LYS A 406 -5.06 29.35 -19.57
CA LYS A 406 -6.08 29.49 -20.63
C LYS A 406 -7.52 29.24 -20.15
N ARG A 407 -7.68 28.45 -19.09
CA ARG A 407 -8.99 28.03 -18.56
C ARG A 407 -9.32 28.66 -17.20
N GLY A 408 -8.34 29.24 -16.51
CA GLY A 408 -8.53 30.11 -15.33
C GLY A 408 -8.94 31.54 -15.71
N SER A 409 -8.64 31.97 -16.95
CA SER A 409 -9.05 33.26 -17.51
C SER A 409 -10.48 33.30 -18.06
N ALA A 410 -11.32 32.30 -17.76
CA ALA A 410 -12.76 32.44 -17.92
C ALA A 410 -13.29 33.28 -16.75
N SER A 411 -13.04 34.58 -16.85
CA SER A 411 -13.58 35.65 -16.01
C SER A 411 -15.01 35.99 -16.41
N THR A 412 -15.77 36.38 -15.38
CA THR A 412 -17.04 37.15 -15.36
C THR A 412 -18.31 36.47 -15.87
#